data_AF-A0A4U7EZE3-F1
#
_entry.id   AF-A0A4U7EZE3-F1
#
_cell.length_a   1.000
_cell.length_b   1.000
_cell.length_c   1.000
_cell.angle_alpha   90.00
_cell.angle_beta   90.00
_cell.angle_gamma   90.00
#
_symmetry.space_group_name_H-M   'P 1'
#
loop_
_entity.id
_entity.type
_entity.pdbx_description
1 polymer ?
#
loop_
_entity_poly.entity_id
_entity_poly.type
_entity_poly.pdbx_seq_one_letter_code
_entity_poly.pdbx_strand_id
1 'polypeptide(L)'
;MTDDELIWRISGGSGDGIASTSQNFAKALMRSGLNVFTHRHYPSRIRGGHTYTEVRASADPVQSRGDGYNFLLALGDSFARNPQEEAVYGNEEVKPLSENLDELREGGVIVYDEGLLDASEIPNFEERAEENNWHVYPLDLRGLARDMGREVMRNTAGVGATLALIGMDPEHVEDLMRDAMPEKILDPNLEILETAYNQVQEEYDVDAPDVAVPTGEHDETQLLMSGSDAISYGAIDEGCRFIAGYPMTPWTEVFTIMTKHLPKLGGISEQVEDEIAAAAL
;
A
#
# COMPACT_ATOMS: atom_id res chain seq x y z
N MET A 1 21.74 -7.41 -7.88
CA MET A 1 21.24 -8.39 -8.85
C MET A 1 20.11 -9.17 -8.21
N THR A 2 18.91 -8.60 -8.25
CA THR A 2 17.67 -9.31 -7.92
C THR A 2 16.65 -8.94 -8.99
N ASP A 3 16.83 -9.51 -10.18
CA ASP A 3 15.82 -9.52 -11.26
C ASP A 3 14.61 -10.42 -10.92
N ASP A 4 14.62 -11.05 -9.75
CA ASP A 4 13.68 -12.11 -9.39
C ASP A 4 12.46 -11.62 -8.58
N GLU A 5 12.47 -10.36 -8.08
CA GLU A 5 11.38 -9.84 -7.25
C GLU A 5 11.30 -8.31 -7.18
N LEU A 6 10.07 -7.81 -7.09
CA LEU A 6 9.75 -6.45 -6.68
C LEU A 6 9.35 -6.44 -5.20
N ILE A 7 10.02 -5.64 -4.37
CA ILE A 7 9.57 -5.34 -3.01
C ILE A 7 9.29 -3.84 -2.93
N TRP A 8 8.02 -3.51 -3.13
CA TRP A 8 7.52 -2.16 -3.19
C TRP A 8 6.95 -1.75 -1.84
N ARG A 9 7.42 -0.63 -1.29
CA ARG A 9 6.91 -0.03 -0.06
C ARG A 9 6.28 1.32 -0.38
N ILE A 10 5.03 1.48 0.02
CA ILE A 10 4.35 2.78 0.04
C ILE A 10 4.20 3.26 1.47
N SER A 11 4.59 4.51 1.74
CA SER A 11 4.51 5.14 3.07
C SER A 11 3.73 6.44 3.03
N GLY A 12 3.15 6.81 4.18
CA GLY A 12 2.48 8.10 4.35
C GLY A 12 1.76 8.25 5.68
N GLY A 13 0.85 9.23 5.74
CA GLY A 13 0.05 9.51 6.93
C GLY A 13 -1.15 8.59 7.09
N SER A 14 -1.50 8.28 8.33
CA SER A 14 -2.75 7.55 8.64
C SER A 14 -3.96 8.40 8.22
N GLY A 15 -4.63 7.98 7.14
CA GLY A 15 -5.74 8.70 6.51
C GLY A 15 -5.51 9.01 5.03
N ASP A 16 -4.28 8.89 4.55
CA ASP A 16 -3.89 9.27 3.19
C ASP A 16 -4.23 8.23 2.12
N GLY A 17 -4.87 7.11 2.46
CA GLY A 17 -5.25 6.07 1.49
C GLY A 17 -4.14 5.07 1.14
N ILE A 18 -3.04 5.04 1.91
CA ILE A 18 -1.91 4.09 1.73
C ILE A 18 -2.37 2.63 1.66
N ALA A 19 -3.29 2.23 2.55
CA ALA A 19 -3.81 0.86 2.61
C ALA A 19 -4.64 0.49 1.37
N SER A 20 -5.50 1.40 0.87
CA SER A 20 -6.30 1.13 -0.33
C SER A 20 -5.45 1.10 -1.59
N THR A 21 -4.47 2.00 -1.70
CA THR A 21 -3.56 2.06 -2.86
C THR A 21 -2.70 0.80 -2.92
N SER A 22 -2.08 0.40 -1.80
CA SER A 22 -1.28 -0.83 -1.75
C SER A 22 -2.09 -2.10 -2.03
N GLN A 23 -3.32 -2.20 -1.53
CA GLN A 23 -4.17 -3.36 -1.81
C GLN A 23 -4.52 -3.46 -3.30
N ASN A 24 -4.79 -2.33 -3.97
CA ASN A 24 -5.06 -2.32 -5.40
C ASN A 24 -3.81 -2.64 -6.21
N PHE A 25 -2.66 -2.08 -5.85
CA PHE A 25 -1.40 -2.39 -6.51
C PHE A 25 -1.00 -3.87 -6.35
N ALA A 26 -1.15 -4.43 -5.14
CA ALA A 26 -0.94 -5.86 -4.89
C ALA A 26 -1.86 -6.75 -5.75
N LYS A 27 -3.13 -6.37 -5.92
CA LYS A 27 -4.05 -7.07 -6.83
C LYS A 27 -3.63 -6.93 -8.29
N ALA A 28 -3.06 -5.81 -8.70
CA ALA A 28 -2.60 -5.59 -10.07
C ALA A 28 -1.44 -6.52 -10.40
N LEU A 29 -0.45 -6.59 -9.52
CA LEU A 29 0.68 -7.53 -9.62
C LEU A 29 0.22 -9.00 -9.62
N MET A 30 -0.77 -9.34 -8.79
CA MET A 30 -1.35 -10.69 -8.80
C MET A 30 -2.05 -11.01 -10.14
N ARG A 31 -2.80 -10.05 -10.69
CA ARG A 31 -3.48 -10.20 -11.99
C ARG A 31 -2.50 -10.24 -13.17
N SER A 32 -1.31 -9.67 -13.02
CA SER A 32 -0.22 -9.76 -14.01
C SER A 32 0.58 -11.06 -13.92
N GLY A 33 0.10 -12.07 -13.17
CA GLY A 33 0.73 -13.38 -13.10
C GLY A 33 1.74 -13.58 -11.98
N LEU A 34 1.86 -12.63 -11.03
CA LEU A 34 2.83 -12.72 -9.94
C LEU A 34 2.25 -13.29 -8.66
N ASN A 35 3.10 -13.95 -7.87
CA ASN A 35 2.82 -14.33 -6.51
C ASN A 35 3.09 -13.13 -5.59
N VAL A 36 2.13 -12.79 -4.72
CA VAL A 36 2.20 -11.55 -3.93
C VAL A 36 2.08 -11.84 -2.43
N PHE A 37 2.94 -11.20 -1.63
CA PHE A 37 2.86 -11.16 -0.18
C PHE A 37 2.79 -9.70 0.28
N THR A 38 1.84 -9.37 1.15
CA THR A 38 1.69 -8.01 1.68
C THR A 38 1.93 -7.95 3.18
N HIS A 39 2.55 -6.86 3.64
CA HIS A 39 2.74 -6.58 5.06
C HIS A 39 2.39 -5.12 5.35
N ARG A 40 1.55 -4.88 6.36
CA ARG A 40 1.09 -3.55 6.72
C ARG A 40 1.58 -3.16 8.10
N HIS A 41 2.16 -1.97 8.21
CA HIS A 41 2.51 -1.34 9.47
C HIS A 41 1.67 -0.09 9.71
N TYR A 42 1.02 -0.01 10.88
CA TYR A 42 0.25 1.15 11.29
C TYR A 42 0.40 1.39 12.79
N PRO A 43 0.39 2.65 13.24
CA PRO A 43 0.50 2.98 14.66
C PRO A 43 -0.82 2.62 15.37
N SER A 44 -0.78 2.45 16.69
CA SER A 44 -1.98 2.33 17.53
C SER A 44 -2.71 3.68 17.68
N ARG A 45 -3.09 4.30 16.55
CA ARG A 45 -3.77 5.60 16.42
C ARG A 45 -4.76 5.55 15.26
N ILE A 46 -5.90 6.22 15.42
CA ILE A 46 -6.95 6.28 14.38
C ILE A 46 -6.64 7.32 13.30
N ARG A 47 -6.02 8.44 13.66
CA ARG A 47 -5.60 9.49 12.74
C ARG A 47 -4.19 9.96 13.07
N GLY A 48 -3.44 10.28 12.02
CA GLY A 48 -2.06 10.70 12.11
C GLY A 48 -1.10 9.59 12.54
N GLY A 49 0.18 9.85 12.32
CA GLY A 49 1.26 8.90 12.45
C GLY A 49 1.60 8.21 11.13
N HIS A 50 2.87 7.86 11.02
CA HIS A 50 3.47 7.19 9.88
C HIS A 50 2.93 5.75 9.75
N THR A 51 2.42 5.43 8.57
CA THR A 51 2.02 4.09 8.17
C THR A 51 2.73 3.74 6.87
N TYR A 52 3.00 2.45 6.68
CA TYR A 52 3.48 1.94 5.40
C TYR A 52 2.86 0.59 5.10
N THR A 53 2.88 0.21 3.83
CA THR A 53 2.55 -1.13 3.37
C THR A 53 3.60 -1.59 2.39
N GLU A 54 4.07 -2.82 2.58
CA GLU A 54 4.99 -3.52 1.71
C GLU A 54 4.23 -4.52 0.84
N VAL A 55 4.60 -4.60 -0.42
CA VAL A 55 4.10 -5.54 -1.40
C VAL A 55 5.32 -6.20 -2.04
N ARG A 56 5.53 -7.48 -1.72
CA ARG A 56 6.54 -8.31 -2.35
C ARG A 56 5.87 -9.12 -3.45
N ALA A 57 6.41 -9.07 -4.67
CA ALA A 57 5.92 -9.80 -5.82
C ALA A 57 7.07 -10.52 -6.54
N SER A 58 6.84 -11.78 -6.91
CA SER A 58 7.81 -12.60 -7.66
C SER A 58 7.07 -13.55 -8.60
N ALA A 59 7.78 -14.05 -9.62
CA ALA A 59 7.29 -15.15 -10.46
C ALA A 59 7.12 -16.44 -9.64
N ASP A 60 7.97 -16.65 -8.64
CA ASP A 60 7.93 -17.81 -7.74
C ASP A 60 7.09 -17.55 -6.49
N PRO A 61 6.58 -18.60 -5.80
CA PRO A 61 5.81 -18.44 -4.57
C PRO A 61 6.53 -17.64 -3.47
N VAL A 62 5.88 -16.59 -2.97
CA VAL A 62 6.38 -15.74 -1.86
C VAL A 62 5.64 -16.04 -0.56
N GLN A 63 6.39 -16.34 0.50
CA GLN A 63 5.84 -16.79 1.80
C GLN A 63 6.15 -15.86 2.98
N SER A 64 6.88 -14.78 2.74
CA SER A 64 7.28 -13.82 3.77
C SER A 64 7.57 -12.45 3.14
N ARG A 65 7.65 -11.42 3.98
CA ARG A 65 8.00 -10.06 3.55
C ARG A 65 9.41 -9.92 2.94
N GLY A 66 10.32 -10.86 3.21
CA GLY A 66 11.72 -10.76 2.80
C GLY A 66 12.56 -9.80 3.69
N ASP A 67 13.81 -9.59 3.30
CA ASP A 67 14.72 -8.65 3.96
C ASP A 67 14.86 -7.37 3.14
N GLY A 68 14.56 -6.22 3.77
CA GLY A 68 14.54 -4.91 3.11
C GLY A 68 13.58 -4.83 1.93
N TYR A 69 13.65 -3.72 1.20
CA TYR A 69 12.83 -3.48 0.02
C TYR A 69 13.61 -2.72 -1.07
N ASN A 70 13.18 -2.77 -2.33
CA ASN A 70 13.93 -2.17 -3.46
C ASN A 70 13.23 -0.97 -4.10
N PHE A 71 12.00 -0.65 -3.70
CA PHE A 71 11.27 0.52 -4.19
C PHE A 71 10.52 1.22 -3.04
N LEU A 72 10.78 2.51 -2.83
CA LEU A 72 10.02 3.38 -1.91
C LEU A 72 9.14 4.35 -2.70
N LEU A 73 7.84 4.37 -2.40
CA LEU A 73 6.94 5.47 -2.73
C LEU A 73 6.54 6.19 -1.44
N ALA A 74 7.19 7.32 -1.15
CA ALA A 74 6.93 8.13 0.03
C ALA A 74 5.94 9.26 -0.29
N LEU A 75 4.75 9.17 0.29
CA LEU A 75 3.67 10.13 0.06
C LEU A 75 3.30 10.83 1.36
N GLY A 76 2.78 12.05 1.24
CA GLY A 76 2.18 12.74 2.36
C GLY A 76 3.14 12.98 3.51
N ASP A 77 2.58 13.27 4.67
CA ASP A 77 3.33 13.50 5.91
C ASP A 77 2.68 12.71 7.04
N SER A 78 3.35 12.61 8.19
CA SER A 78 2.82 11.82 9.32
C SER A 78 1.81 12.58 10.19
N PHE A 79 1.32 13.74 9.75
CA PHE A 79 0.51 14.61 10.59
C PHE A 79 -0.91 14.07 10.82
N ALA A 80 -1.40 14.22 12.05
CA ALA A 80 -2.85 14.23 12.28
C ALA A 80 -3.35 15.66 12.03
N ARG A 81 -3.72 15.98 10.78
CA ARG A 81 -4.35 17.27 10.48
C ARG A 81 -5.84 17.20 10.83
N ASN A 82 -6.32 18.10 11.68
CA ASN A 82 -7.73 18.50 11.67
C ASN A 82 -7.84 19.80 10.86
N PRO A 83 -8.31 19.76 9.59
CA PRO A 83 -8.42 20.96 8.77
C PRO A 83 -9.33 22.05 9.37
N GLN A 84 -10.21 21.68 10.31
CA GLN A 84 -11.15 22.61 10.94
C GLN A 84 -10.59 23.38 12.14
N GLU A 85 -9.44 22.98 12.69
CA GLU A 85 -9.00 23.48 14.01
C GLU A 85 -7.56 23.99 14.08
N GLU A 86 -6.81 24.06 12.97
CA GLU A 86 -5.36 24.40 12.96
C GLU A 86 -4.53 23.56 13.96
N ALA A 87 -5.09 22.45 14.43
CA ALA A 87 -4.49 21.62 15.47
C ALA A 87 -3.60 20.55 14.81
N VAL A 88 -2.29 20.65 15.05
CA VAL A 88 -1.32 19.61 14.72
C VAL A 88 -1.09 18.77 15.97
N TYR A 89 -1.31 17.46 15.87
CA TYR A 89 -1.03 16.52 16.96
C TYR A 89 0.32 15.82 16.73
N GLY A 90 1.27 16.04 17.64
CA GLY A 90 2.56 15.34 17.70
C GLY A 90 3.78 16.25 17.50
N ASN A 91 4.98 15.67 17.64
CA ASN A 91 6.20 16.31 17.14
C ASN A 91 6.25 16.09 15.63
N GLU A 92 6.41 17.19 14.90
CA GLU A 92 6.36 17.25 13.45
C GLU A 92 7.61 16.62 12.83
N GLU A 93 7.47 15.54 12.06
CA GLU A 93 8.60 14.87 11.41
C GLU A 93 8.20 14.28 10.05
N VAL A 94 9.10 14.41 9.07
CA VAL A 94 9.06 13.79 7.72
C VAL A 94 9.31 12.28 7.81
N LYS A 95 8.50 11.60 8.61
CA LYS A 95 8.63 10.16 8.89
C LYS A 95 8.43 9.26 7.66
N PRO A 96 7.48 9.54 6.73
CA PRO A 96 7.26 8.65 5.59
C PRO A 96 8.48 8.46 4.69
N LEU A 97 9.34 9.48 4.57
CA LEU A 97 10.61 9.34 3.85
C LEU A 97 11.72 8.87 4.78
N SER A 98 11.99 9.58 5.88
CA SER A 98 13.19 9.36 6.69
C SER A 98 13.24 8.02 7.44
N GLU A 99 12.12 7.53 7.99
CA GLU A 99 12.08 6.29 8.79
C GLU A 99 12.17 5.01 7.94
N ASN A 100 12.08 5.12 6.62
CA ASN A 100 12.11 3.96 5.73
C ASN A 100 13.51 3.69 5.15
N LEU A 101 14.39 4.70 5.09
CA LEU A 101 15.68 4.63 4.40
C LEU A 101 16.63 3.52 4.88
N ASP A 102 16.52 3.09 6.15
CA ASP A 102 17.42 2.09 6.73
C ASP A 102 17.16 0.67 6.21
N GLU A 103 15.96 0.41 5.67
CA GLU A 103 15.57 -0.89 5.11
C GLU A 103 15.56 -0.90 3.56
N LEU A 104 15.87 0.23 2.92
CA LEU A 104 16.01 0.32 1.46
C LEU A 104 17.31 -0.35 1.02
N ARG A 105 17.20 -1.29 0.08
CA ARG A 105 18.34 -2.02 -0.50
C ARG A 105 19.26 -1.08 -1.29
N GLU A 106 20.54 -1.44 -1.39
CA GLU A 106 21.49 -0.81 -2.32
C GLU A 106 20.94 -0.90 -3.76
N GLY A 107 21.10 0.16 -4.56
CA GLY A 107 20.49 0.23 -5.90
C GLY A 107 18.99 0.53 -5.91
N GLY A 108 18.37 0.70 -4.74
CA GLY A 108 16.93 0.90 -4.62
C GLY A 108 16.42 2.23 -5.18
N VAL A 109 15.12 2.26 -5.48
CA VAL A 109 14.43 3.43 -6.02
C VAL A 109 13.70 4.17 -4.91
N ILE A 110 13.78 5.51 -4.92
CA ILE A 110 13.00 6.40 -4.06
C ILE A 110 12.19 7.35 -4.94
N VAL A 111 10.87 7.24 -4.87
CA VAL A 111 9.94 8.27 -5.35
C VAL A 111 9.36 8.97 -4.14
N TYR A 112 9.42 10.30 -4.10
CA TYR A 112 8.76 11.07 -3.04
C TYR A 112 8.03 12.30 -3.57
N ASP A 113 6.93 12.64 -2.89
CA ASP A 113 6.10 13.82 -3.21
C ASP A 113 6.77 15.11 -2.71
N GLU A 114 7.55 15.79 -3.57
CA GLU A 114 8.26 17.03 -3.21
C GLU A 114 7.31 18.20 -2.89
N GLY A 115 6.04 18.10 -3.28
CA GLY A 115 4.99 19.05 -2.91
C GLY A 115 4.61 19.01 -1.42
N LEU A 116 5.14 18.04 -0.66
CA LEU A 116 4.95 17.89 0.79
C LEU A 116 6.22 17.52 1.55
N LEU A 117 7.17 16.86 0.91
CA LEU A 117 8.36 16.31 1.55
C LEU A 117 9.60 17.03 1.04
N ASP A 118 10.44 17.51 1.96
CA ASP A 118 11.72 18.13 1.63
C ASP A 118 12.85 17.21 2.09
N ALA A 119 13.56 16.62 1.13
CA ALA A 119 14.69 15.74 1.42
C ALA A 119 15.87 16.48 2.10
N SER A 120 15.97 17.81 1.97
CA SER A 120 17.02 18.61 2.62
C SER A 120 16.85 18.68 4.15
N GLU A 121 15.65 18.36 4.66
CA GLU A 121 15.39 18.24 6.10
C GLU A 121 15.91 16.91 6.68
N ILE A 122 16.31 15.96 5.82
CA ILE A 122 16.80 14.65 6.22
C ILE A 122 18.32 14.67 6.33
N PRO A 123 18.90 14.39 7.51
CA PRO A 123 20.34 14.38 7.70
C PRO A 123 21.06 13.43 6.73
N ASN A 124 22.07 13.95 6.04
CA ASN A 124 22.95 13.20 5.14
C ASN A 124 22.20 12.45 4.01
N PHE A 125 21.03 12.92 3.58
CA PHE A 125 20.23 12.22 2.57
C PHE A 125 21.00 12.01 1.25
N GLU A 126 21.63 13.07 0.73
CA GLU A 126 22.41 13.02 -0.52
C GLU A 126 23.63 12.08 -0.40
N GLU A 127 24.36 12.16 0.71
CA GLU A 127 25.50 11.28 1.01
C GLU A 127 25.05 9.81 1.08
N ARG A 128 23.94 9.53 1.77
CA ARG A 128 23.37 8.17 1.85
C ARG A 128 22.92 7.66 0.49
N ALA A 129 22.29 8.51 -0.32
CA ALA A 129 21.85 8.13 -1.66
C ALA A 129 23.04 7.77 -2.57
N GLU A 130 24.13 8.53 -2.49
CA GLU A 130 25.37 8.22 -3.22
C GLU A 130 26.03 6.93 -2.70
N GLU A 131 26.17 6.79 -1.38
CA GLU A 131 26.80 5.61 -0.74
C GLU A 131 26.07 4.30 -1.03
N ASN A 132 24.74 4.33 -1.12
CA ASN A 132 23.90 3.15 -1.37
C ASN A 132 23.47 3.02 -2.84
N ASN A 133 23.96 3.88 -3.72
CA ASN A 133 23.59 3.92 -5.14
C ASN A 133 22.06 3.97 -5.34
N TRP A 134 21.36 4.79 -4.55
CA TRP A 134 19.90 4.95 -4.66
C TRP A 134 19.54 5.86 -5.83
N HIS A 135 18.46 5.50 -6.53
CA HIS A 135 17.89 6.30 -7.60
C HIS A 135 16.74 7.14 -7.05
N VAL A 136 16.92 8.46 -6.97
CA VAL A 136 15.99 9.37 -6.31
C VAL A 136 15.21 10.22 -7.32
N TYR A 137 13.88 10.17 -7.21
CA TYR A 137 12.90 10.82 -8.08
C TYR A 137 11.98 11.74 -7.25
N PRO A 138 12.36 13.01 -7.06
CA PRO A 138 11.46 14.03 -6.51
C PRO A 138 10.39 14.36 -7.55
N LEU A 139 9.11 14.20 -7.20
CA LEU A 139 7.98 14.50 -8.10
C LEU A 139 6.94 15.34 -7.37
N ASP A 140 6.42 16.41 -8.00
CA ASP A 140 5.30 17.20 -7.45
C ASP A 140 3.94 16.47 -7.66
N LEU A 141 3.81 15.28 -7.06
CA LEU A 141 2.61 14.44 -7.16
C LEU A 141 1.38 15.16 -6.60
N ARG A 142 1.57 15.98 -5.57
CA ARG A 142 0.52 16.84 -5.02
C ARG A 142 0.11 17.94 -5.97
N GLY A 143 1.05 18.60 -6.65
CA GLY A 143 0.79 19.59 -7.69
C GLY A 143 -0.06 18.99 -8.80
N LEU A 144 0.37 17.85 -9.36
CA LEU A 144 -0.38 17.10 -10.37
C LEU A 144 -1.82 16.80 -9.91
N ALA A 145 -1.98 16.36 -8.66
CA ALA A 145 -3.29 16.03 -8.09
C ALA A 145 -4.20 17.24 -7.88
N ARG A 146 -3.63 18.42 -7.59
CA ARG A 146 -4.38 19.68 -7.42
C ARG A 146 -4.96 20.17 -8.74
N ASP A 147 -4.21 20.05 -9.83
CA ASP A 147 -4.67 20.46 -11.16
C ASP A 147 -5.87 19.61 -11.63
N MET A 148 -5.94 18.35 -11.18
CA MET A 148 -7.05 17.43 -11.40
C MET A 148 -8.18 17.55 -10.36
N GLY A 149 -8.05 18.46 -9.39
CA GLY A 149 -9.11 18.86 -8.46
C GLY A 149 -9.24 18.04 -7.16
N ARG A 150 -8.36 17.06 -6.90
CA ARG A 150 -8.37 16.29 -5.64
C ARG A 150 -6.97 15.86 -5.20
N GLU A 151 -6.51 16.42 -4.08
CA GLU A 151 -5.18 16.13 -3.51
C GLU A 151 -4.91 14.63 -3.23
N VAL A 152 -5.94 13.84 -2.87
CA VAL A 152 -5.79 12.39 -2.63
C VAL A 152 -5.35 11.60 -3.87
N MET A 153 -5.54 12.17 -5.07
CA MET A 153 -5.12 11.56 -6.33
C MET A 153 -3.60 11.49 -6.49
N ARG A 154 -2.82 12.15 -5.62
CA ARG A 154 -1.36 11.98 -5.56
C ARG A 154 -0.94 10.52 -5.40
N ASN A 155 -1.77 9.69 -4.76
CA ASN A 155 -1.52 8.26 -4.64
C ASN A 155 -1.56 7.57 -6.00
N THR A 156 -2.53 7.94 -6.83
CA THR A 156 -2.69 7.40 -8.18
C THR A 156 -1.55 7.88 -9.07
N ALA A 157 -1.17 9.16 -8.98
CA ALA A 157 0.02 9.69 -9.65
C ALA A 157 1.30 8.94 -9.24
N GLY A 158 1.47 8.69 -7.93
CA GLY A 158 2.60 7.92 -7.41
C GLY A 158 2.65 6.47 -7.90
N VAL A 159 1.49 5.83 -8.11
CA VAL A 159 1.43 4.51 -8.77
C VAL A 159 1.81 4.63 -10.25
N GLY A 160 1.37 5.67 -10.97
CA GLY A 160 1.78 5.92 -12.36
C GLY A 160 3.30 6.07 -12.49
N ALA A 161 3.91 6.88 -11.62
CA ALA A 161 5.36 7.01 -11.53
C ALA A 161 6.07 5.69 -11.19
N THR A 162 5.48 4.90 -10.28
CA THR A 162 6.00 3.56 -9.93
C THR A 162 6.03 2.66 -11.16
N LEU A 163 4.92 2.58 -11.90
CA LEU A 163 4.78 1.73 -13.09
C LEU A 163 5.82 2.07 -14.16
N ALA A 164 6.06 3.35 -14.40
CA ALA A 164 7.07 3.81 -15.36
C ALA A 164 8.48 3.37 -14.97
N LEU A 165 8.85 3.47 -13.69
CA LEU A 165 10.18 3.14 -13.19
C LEU A 165 10.45 1.64 -13.05
N ILE A 166 9.41 0.81 -12.92
CA ILE A 166 9.56 -0.65 -12.85
C ILE A 166 9.34 -1.33 -14.22
N GLY A 167 9.09 -0.55 -15.28
CA GLY A 167 8.86 -1.05 -16.63
C GLY A 167 7.55 -1.81 -16.81
N MET A 168 6.50 -1.45 -16.07
CA MET A 168 5.19 -2.14 -16.09
C MET A 168 4.13 -1.33 -16.83
N ASP A 169 3.41 -1.98 -17.74
CA ASP A 169 2.27 -1.37 -18.44
C ASP A 169 1.09 -1.09 -17.46
N PRO A 170 0.40 0.06 -17.58
CA PRO A 170 -0.69 0.44 -16.68
C PRO A 170 -1.98 -0.38 -16.83
N GLU A 171 -2.17 -1.17 -17.89
CA GLU A 171 -3.43 -1.85 -18.24
C GLU A 171 -4.07 -2.59 -17.05
N HIS A 172 -3.30 -3.42 -16.32
CA HIS A 172 -3.83 -4.16 -15.17
C HIS A 172 -4.26 -3.27 -14.00
N VAL A 173 -3.60 -2.13 -13.81
CA VAL A 173 -3.98 -1.14 -12.80
C VAL A 173 -5.25 -0.41 -13.25
N GLU A 174 -5.35 -0.03 -14.52
CA GLU A 174 -6.55 0.60 -15.07
C GLU A 174 -7.79 -0.30 -14.94
N ASP A 175 -7.66 -1.59 -15.28
CA ASP A 175 -8.75 -2.56 -15.15
C ASP A 175 -9.25 -2.65 -13.70
N LEU A 176 -8.34 -2.69 -12.73
CA LEU A 176 -8.71 -2.68 -11.32
C LEU A 176 -9.38 -1.37 -10.88
N MET A 177 -8.94 -0.25 -11.44
CA MET A 177 -9.59 1.03 -11.19
C MET A 177 -11.02 1.02 -11.75
N ARG A 178 -11.24 0.48 -12.94
CA ARG A 178 -12.57 0.31 -13.55
C ARG A 178 -13.48 -0.61 -12.72
N ASP A 179 -12.92 -1.66 -12.11
CA ASP A 179 -13.66 -2.58 -11.24
C ASP A 179 -14.04 -1.95 -9.89
N ALA A 180 -13.15 -1.14 -9.30
CA ALA A 180 -13.26 -0.73 -7.90
C ALA A 180 -13.75 0.71 -7.70
N MET A 181 -13.49 1.61 -8.65
CA MET A 181 -13.77 3.04 -8.49
C MET A 181 -15.17 3.40 -9.02
N PRO A 182 -15.93 4.23 -8.28
CA PRO A 182 -17.16 4.81 -8.81
C PRO A 182 -16.90 5.66 -10.06
N GLU A 183 -17.82 5.64 -11.03
CA GLU A 183 -17.73 6.41 -12.29
C GLU A 183 -17.34 7.89 -12.08
N LYS A 184 -17.90 8.54 -11.05
CA LYS A 184 -17.63 9.96 -10.74
C LYS A 184 -16.15 10.28 -10.45
N ILE A 185 -15.35 9.28 -10.08
CA ILE A 185 -13.94 9.48 -9.71
C ILE A 185 -12.99 8.74 -10.64
N LEU A 186 -13.48 7.89 -11.53
CA LEU A 186 -12.68 7.01 -12.36
C LEU A 186 -11.86 7.80 -13.39
N ASP A 187 -12.52 8.58 -14.25
CA ASP A 187 -11.84 9.26 -15.37
C ASP A 187 -10.69 10.17 -14.91
N PRO A 188 -10.85 11.03 -13.88
CA PRO A 188 -9.73 11.84 -13.39
C PRO A 188 -8.58 11.01 -12.81
N ASN A 189 -8.88 9.83 -12.23
CA ASN A 189 -7.83 8.96 -11.71
C ASN A 189 -7.09 8.22 -12.83
N LEU A 190 -7.77 7.83 -13.92
CA LEU A 190 -7.10 7.26 -15.09
C LEU A 190 -6.20 8.31 -15.75
N GLU A 191 -6.71 9.54 -15.94
CA GLU A 191 -5.95 10.65 -16.53
C GLU A 191 -4.68 10.97 -15.73
N ILE A 192 -4.77 11.05 -14.40
CA ILE A 192 -3.58 11.34 -13.58
C ILE A 192 -2.59 10.17 -13.53
N LEU A 193 -3.06 8.92 -13.61
CA LEU A 193 -2.21 7.73 -13.69
C LEU A 193 -1.33 7.82 -14.94
N GLU A 194 -1.97 8.03 -16.09
CA GLU A 194 -1.33 8.13 -17.40
C GLU A 194 -0.42 9.36 -17.49
N THR A 195 -0.86 10.51 -16.97
CA THR A 195 -0.06 11.74 -16.93
C THR A 195 1.24 11.53 -16.16
N ALA A 196 1.17 10.96 -14.95
CA ALA A 196 2.35 10.73 -14.13
C ALA A 196 3.28 9.67 -14.74
N TYR A 197 2.71 8.61 -15.33
CA TYR A 197 3.47 7.59 -16.05
C TYR A 197 4.28 8.20 -17.21
N ASN A 198 3.61 8.96 -18.09
CA ASN A 198 4.24 9.59 -19.26
C ASN A 198 5.27 10.65 -18.85
N GLN A 199 4.97 11.48 -17.85
CA GLN A 199 5.90 12.48 -17.35
C GLN A 199 7.22 11.83 -16.90
N VAL A 200 7.14 10.72 -16.15
CA VAL A 200 8.35 10.03 -15.69
C VAL A 200 9.15 9.43 -16.85
N GLN A 201 8.48 8.87 -17.87
CA GLN A 201 9.14 8.37 -19.07
C GLN A 201 9.81 9.46 -19.90
N GLU A 202 9.27 10.67 -19.91
CA GLU A 202 9.82 11.80 -20.67
C GLU A 202 10.96 12.53 -19.95
N GLU A 203 10.84 12.69 -18.63
CA GLU A 203 11.75 13.52 -17.82
C GLU A 203 12.95 12.75 -17.26
N TYR A 204 12.84 11.43 -17.11
CA TYR A 204 13.84 10.62 -16.44
C TYR A 204 14.34 9.44 -17.30
N ASP A 205 15.56 9.00 -16.99
CA ASP A 205 16.08 7.73 -17.47
C ASP A 205 15.48 6.60 -16.63
N VAL A 206 14.38 6.02 -17.14
CA VAL A 206 13.64 4.94 -16.47
C VAL A 206 14.38 3.60 -16.52
N ASP A 207 15.41 3.47 -17.37
CA ASP A 207 16.26 2.29 -17.46
C ASP A 207 17.47 2.36 -16.51
N ALA A 208 17.66 3.50 -15.81
CA ALA A 208 18.78 3.68 -14.88
C ALA A 208 18.69 2.78 -13.62
N PRO A 209 17.52 2.54 -13.01
CA PRO A 209 17.41 1.63 -11.87
C PRO A 209 17.50 0.15 -12.28
N ASP A 210 18.23 -0.64 -11.50
CA ASP A 210 18.25 -2.12 -11.60
C ASP A 210 17.04 -2.73 -10.84
N VAL A 211 15.87 -2.12 -10.96
CA VAL A 211 14.63 -2.53 -10.28
C VAL A 211 13.54 -2.69 -11.33
N ALA A 212 13.24 -3.93 -11.68
CA ALA A 212 12.19 -4.28 -12.62
C ALA A 212 11.10 -5.12 -11.96
N VAL A 213 9.90 -5.09 -12.52
CA VAL A 213 8.87 -6.07 -12.19
C VAL A 213 9.15 -7.39 -12.94
N PRO A 214 9.15 -8.56 -12.28
CA PRO A 214 9.28 -9.83 -12.98
C PRO A 214 8.03 -10.11 -13.83
N THR A 215 8.16 -11.05 -14.77
CA THR A 215 7.03 -11.60 -15.53
C THR A 215 6.61 -12.94 -14.94
N GLY A 216 5.32 -13.25 -14.98
CA GLY A 216 4.79 -14.50 -14.46
C GLY A 216 3.45 -14.85 -15.07
N GLU A 217 2.95 -16.04 -14.73
CA GLU A 217 1.64 -16.52 -15.13
C GLU A 217 1.04 -17.38 -14.03
N HIS A 218 -0.29 -17.45 -13.99
CA HIS A 218 -1.03 -18.34 -13.10
C HIS A 218 -1.90 -19.27 -13.93
N ASP A 219 -1.81 -20.58 -13.66
CA ASP A 219 -2.68 -21.59 -14.30
C ASP A 219 -4.15 -21.46 -13.87
N GLU A 220 -4.39 -20.89 -12.68
CA GLU A 220 -5.69 -20.79 -12.05
C GLU A 220 -5.98 -19.38 -11.52
N THR A 221 -7.27 -19.08 -11.30
CA THR A 221 -7.70 -17.83 -10.67
C THR A 221 -7.14 -17.71 -9.26
N GLN A 222 -6.33 -16.68 -9.04
CA GLN A 222 -5.74 -16.40 -7.73
C GLN A 222 -6.68 -15.63 -6.80
N LEU A 223 -6.49 -15.84 -5.50
CA LEU A 223 -7.18 -15.12 -4.43
C LEU A 223 -6.17 -14.39 -3.56
N LEU A 224 -6.32 -13.06 -3.44
CA LEU A 224 -5.60 -12.28 -2.44
C LEU A 224 -6.42 -12.27 -1.15
N MET A 225 -5.93 -12.97 -0.12
CA MET A 225 -6.61 -13.10 1.17
C MET A 225 -5.70 -12.74 2.35
N SER A 226 -6.28 -12.15 3.39
CA SER A 226 -5.63 -11.99 4.68
C SER A 226 -5.67 -13.29 5.50
N GLY A 227 -4.87 -13.37 6.57
CA GLY A 227 -5.00 -14.46 7.54
C GLY A 227 -6.38 -14.50 8.20
N SER A 228 -7.00 -13.33 8.42
CA SER A 228 -8.35 -13.21 8.95
C SER A 228 -9.39 -13.83 8.00
N ASP A 229 -9.28 -13.55 6.70
CA ASP A 229 -10.12 -14.17 5.66
C ASP A 229 -9.98 -15.69 5.67
N ALA A 230 -8.75 -16.20 5.67
CA ALA A 230 -8.47 -17.64 5.67
C ALA A 230 -9.10 -18.35 6.87
N ILE A 231 -8.92 -17.80 8.09
CA ILE A 231 -9.52 -18.35 9.32
C ILE A 231 -11.04 -18.31 9.26
N SER A 232 -11.62 -17.17 8.88
CA SER A 232 -13.08 -17.01 8.83
C SER A 232 -13.73 -17.91 7.79
N TYR A 233 -13.21 -17.95 6.57
CA TYR A 233 -13.78 -18.76 5.50
C TYR A 233 -13.56 -20.25 5.75
N GLY A 234 -12.39 -20.65 6.25
CA GLY A 234 -12.15 -22.03 6.66
C GLY A 234 -13.10 -22.50 7.76
N ALA A 235 -13.34 -21.69 8.80
CA ALA A 235 -14.29 -22.02 9.85
C ALA A 235 -15.73 -22.15 9.31
N ILE A 236 -16.15 -21.23 8.43
CA ILE A 236 -17.48 -21.26 7.82
C ILE A 236 -17.65 -22.52 6.94
N ASP A 237 -16.64 -22.87 6.16
CA ASP A 237 -16.62 -24.02 5.26
C ASP A 237 -16.75 -25.34 6.04
N GLU A 238 -16.01 -25.47 7.15
CA GLU A 238 -16.09 -26.61 8.10
C GLU A 238 -17.39 -26.65 8.92
N GLY A 239 -18.36 -25.78 8.63
CA GLY A 239 -19.69 -25.84 9.24
C GLY A 239 -19.84 -25.04 10.53
N CYS A 240 -18.89 -24.17 10.89
CA CYS A 240 -19.06 -23.28 12.03
C CYS A 240 -20.26 -22.35 11.81
N ARG A 241 -21.19 -22.33 12.78
CA ARG A 241 -22.41 -21.50 12.75
C ARG A 241 -22.58 -20.63 13.98
N PHE A 242 -21.58 -20.56 14.85
CA PHE A 242 -21.61 -19.74 16.06
C PHE A 242 -20.24 -19.09 16.28
N ILE A 243 -20.22 -17.81 16.62
CA ILE A 243 -19.02 -17.12 17.12
C ILE A 243 -19.42 -16.15 18.22
N ALA A 244 -18.69 -16.15 19.33
CA ALA A 244 -18.78 -15.14 20.37
C ALA A 244 -17.44 -14.39 20.49
N GLY A 245 -17.46 -13.09 20.75
CA GLY A 245 -16.24 -12.31 20.75
C GLY A 245 -16.26 -10.96 21.44
N TYR A 246 -15.13 -10.61 22.05
CA TYR A 246 -14.80 -9.26 22.51
C TYR A 246 -13.77 -8.62 21.56
N PRO A 247 -14.04 -7.44 20.95
CA PRO A 247 -13.15 -6.83 19.97
C PRO A 247 -11.75 -6.50 20.55
N MET A 248 -10.71 -7.09 19.96
CA MET A 248 -9.30 -6.79 20.26
C MET A 248 -8.43 -6.94 19.00
N THR A 249 -7.54 -5.98 18.74
CA THR A 249 -6.56 -6.10 17.63
C THR A 249 -5.58 -7.24 17.95
N PRO A 250 -5.26 -8.16 17.02
CA PRO A 250 -5.60 -8.17 15.58
C PRO A 250 -6.78 -9.07 15.18
N TRP A 251 -7.48 -9.73 16.10
CA TRP A 251 -8.46 -10.76 15.75
C TRP A 251 -9.87 -10.23 15.40
N THR A 252 -10.18 -8.98 15.73
CA THR A 252 -11.49 -8.34 15.46
C THR A 252 -11.95 -8.48 14.00
N GLU A 253 -11.02 -8.57 13.05
CA GLU A 253 -11.33 -8.76 11.63
C GLU A 253 -12.00 -10.13 11.37
N VAL A 254 -11.52 -11.21 11.99
CA VAL A 254 -12.16 -12.54 11.94
C VAL A 254 -13.60 -12.46 12.44
N PHE A 255 -13.81 -11.83 13.60
CA PHE A 255 -15.13 -11.63 14.17
C PHE A 255 -16.04 -10.82 13.24
N THR A 256 -15.50 -9.79 12.59
CA THR A 256 -16.24 -8.93 11.65
C THR A 256 -16.67 -9.69 10.40
N ILE A 257 -15.77 -10.47 9.79
CA ILE A 257 -16.07 -11.29 8.62
C ILE A 257 -17.16 -12.30 8.98
N MET A 258 -16.98 -13.06 10.06
CA MET A 258 -17.98 -14.05 10.48
C MET A 258 -19.32 -13.42 10.81
N THR A 259 -19.36 -12.28 11.51
CA THR A 259 -20.60 -11.52 11.80
C THR A 259 -21.35 -11.10 10.52
N LYS A 260 -20.61 -10.73 9.45
CA LYS A 260 -21.20 -10.37 8.15
C LYS A 260 -21.81 -11.56 7.40
N HIS A 261 -21.26 -12.76 7.58
CA HIS A 261 -21.61 -13.95 6.80
C HIS A 261 -22.55 -14.92 7.54
N LEU A 262 -22.34 -15.17 8.83
CA LEU A 262 -23.06 -16.18 9.61
C LEU A 262 -24.59 -16.04 9.57
N PRO A 263 -25.20 -14.83 9.74
CA PRO A 263 -26.66 -14.71 9.70
C PRO A 263 -27.29 -15.19 8.38
N LYS A 264 -26.56 -15.06 7.27
CA LYS A 264 -27.00 -15.51 5.94
C LYS A 264 -26.93 -17.03 5.78
N LEU A 265 -26.18 -17.70 6.65
CA LEU A 265 -25.91 -19.13 6.65
C LEU A 265 -26.64 -19.86 7.80
N GLY A 266 -27.59 -19.18 8.46
CA GLY A 266 -28.33 -19.70 9.60
C GLY A 266 -27.51 -19.77 10.90
N GLY A 267 -26.38 -19.08 10.97
CA GLY A 267 -25.55 -18.96 12.16
C GLY A 267 -25.82 -17.69 12.96
N ILE A 268 -25.18 -17.61 14.12
CA ILE A 268 -25.30 -16.52 15.10
C ILE A 268 -23.90 -15.99 15.41
N SER A 269 -23.79 -14.67 15.57
CA SER A 269 -22.58 -13.99 16.02
C SER A 269 -22.93 -13.10 17.20
N GLU A 270 -22.24 -13.25 18.33
CA GLU A 270 -22.50 -12.44 19.52
C GLU A 270 -21.27 -11.67 19.99
N GLN A 271 -21.45 -10.36 20.13
CA GLN A 271 -20.45 -9.52 20.77
C GLN A 271 -20.73 -9.50 22.28
N VAL A 272 -19.75 -9.93 23.06
CA VAL A 272 -19.84 -10.07 24.51
C VAL A 272 -19.04 -8.99 25.24
N GLU A 273 -19.16 -8.95 26.56
CA GLU A 273 -18.54 -7.95 27.44
C GLU A 273 -17.04 -8.13 27.68
N ASP A 274 -16.55 -9.37 27.62
CA ASP A 274 -15.14 -9.74 27.83
C ASP A 274 -14.82 -11.11 27.21
N GLU A 275 -13.53 -11.49 27.21
CA GLU A 275 -13.06 -12.77 26.67
C GLU A 275 -13.54 -13.98 27.48
N ILE A 276 -13.92 -13.81 28.75
CA ILE A 276 -14.42 -14.90 29.60
C ILE A 276 -15.85 -15.26 29.19
N ALA A 277 -16.71 -14.26 28.98
CA ALA A 277 -18.04 -14.45 28.43
C ALA A 277 -17.98 -15.07 27.03
N ALA A 278 -17.00 -14.70 26.21
CA ALA A 278 -16.82 -15.25 24.87
C ALA A 278 -16.52 -16.76 24.90
N ALA A 279 -15.66 -17.18 25.84
CA ALA A 279 -15.29 -18.59 26.01
C ALA A 279 -16.36 -19.44 26.71
N ALA A 280 -17.33 -18.82 27.39
CA ALA A 280 -18.36 -19.50 28.14
C ALA A 280 -19.61 -19.86 27.30
N LEU A 281 -19.81 -19.21 26.16
CA LEU A 281 -20.89 -19.47 25.21
C LEU A 281 -20.55 -20.61 24.25
#